data_AF-A0A127SLM3-F1
#
_entry.id   AF-A0A127SLM3-F1
#
_cell.length_a   1.000
_cell.length_b   1.000
_cell.length_c   1.000
_cell.angle_alpha   90.00
_cell.angle_beta   90.00
_cell.angle_gamma   90.00
#
_symmetry.space_group_name_H-M   'P 1'
#
loop_
_entity.id
_entity.type
_entity.pdbx_description
1 polymer ?
#
loop_
_entity_poly.entity_id
_entity_poly.type
_entity_poly.pdbx_seq_one_letter_code
_entity_poly.pdbx_strand_id
1 'polypeptide(L)'
;MSEEWSAMETFYPILVQGYIRSVMAAKLVKIQAENKEISPVKFKLNKEYYDQLTACDVQTPLIGLKLSYDENSSLLTVEPEAYFIEEYENQIMRDVAVKQTELCQVRYSKFIEPVEA
;
A
#
# COMPACT_ATOMS: atom_id res chain seq x y z
N MET A 1 10.76 -28.64 -0.62
CA MET A 1 10.11 -27.33 -0.68
C MET A 1 11.17 -26.35 -1.16
N SER A 2 11.09 -25.85 -2.40
CA SER A 2 12.10 -24.96 -2.97
C SER A 2 12.04 -23.59 -2.28
N GLU A 3 13.21 -22.96 -2.09
CA GLU A 3 13.38 -21.66 -1.42
C GLU A 3 12.45 -20.55 -1.96
N GLU A 4 12.02 -20.64 -3.22
CA GLU A 4 11.05 -19.74 -3.85
C GLU A 4 9.70 -19.67 -3.11
N TRP A 5 9.24 -20.77 -2.50
CA TRP A 5 7.98 -20.78 -1.76
C TRP A 5 8.12 -20.17 -0.35
N SER A 6 9.30 -20.29 0.27
CA SER A 6 9.58 -19.70 1.60
C SER A 6 9.60 -18.16 1.56
N ALA A 7 10.15 -17.58 0.49
CA ALA A 7 10.16 -16.13 0.27
C ALA A 7 8.75 -15.55 0.03
N MET A 8 7.80 -16.38 -0.40
CA MET A 8 6.40 -15.98 -0.46
C MET A 8 5.80 -15.93 0.95
N GLU A 9 6.17 -16.81 1.88
CA GLU A 9 5.60 -16.94 3.23
C GLU A 9 6.16 -15.97 4.29
N THR A 10 7.24 -15.27 3.99
CA THR A 10 7.87 -14.34 4.94
C THR A 10 7.34 -12.92 4.79
N PHE A 11 7.03 -12.27 5.92
CA PHE A 11 6.65 -10.86 5.96
C PHE A 11 7.91 -9.99 5.80
N TYR A 12 7.93 -9.17 4.75
CA TYR A 12 9.00 -8.19 4.52
C TYR A 12 8.41 -6.78 4.56
N PRO A 13 8.68 -5.98 5.62
CA PRO A 13 8.11 -4.66 5.80
C PRO A 13 8.23 -3.77 4.56
N ILE A 14 9.43 -3.67 3.97
CA ILE A 14 9.70 -2.82 2.80
C ILE A 14 8.82 -3.17 1.58
N LEU A 15 8.53 -4.46 1.40
CA LEU A 15 7.72 -4.95 0.30
C LEU A 15 6.24 -4.62 0.51
N VAL A 16 5.78 -4.74 1.76
CA VAL A 16 4.42 -4.38 2.16
C VAL A 16 4.20 -2.87 2.08
N GLN A 17 5.18 -2.07 2.49
CA GLN A 17 5.16 -0.61 2.29
C GLN A 17 5.06 -0.23 0.80
N GLY A 18 5.83 -0.91 -0.06
CA GLY A 18 5.76 -0.71 -1.51
C GLY A 18 4.39 -1.09 -2.10
N TYR A 19 3.75 -2.13 -1.56
CA TYR A 19 2.40 -2.51 -1.94
C TYR A 19 1.36 -1.46 -1.52
N ILE A 20 1.42 -0.97 -0.27
CA ILE A 20 0.56 0.13 0.21
C ILE A 20 0.67 1.34 -0.73
N ARG A 21 1.90 1.73 -1.08
CA ARG A 21 2.16 2.84 -2.01
C ARG A 21 1.50 2.61 -3.36
N SER A 22 1.68 1.41 -3.92
CA SER A 22 1.14 1.04 -5.23
C SER A 22 -0.39 1.07 -5.25
N VAL A 23 -1.04 0.55 -4.22
CA VAL A 23 -2.51 0.55 -4.10
C VAL A 23 -3.04 1.99 -3.95
N MET A 24 -2.40 2.83 -3.12
CA MET A 24 -2.79 4.24 -2.98
C MET A 24 -2.63 5.01 -4.30
N ALA A 25 -1.52 4.80 -5.00
CA ALA A 25 -1.29 5.40 -6.32
C ALA A 25 -2.35 4.93 -7.33
N ALA A 26 -2.63 3.63 -7.41
CA ALA A 26 -3.66 3.11 -8.31
C ALA A 26 -5.06 3.68 -8.00
N LYS A 27 -5.41 3.83 -6.72
CA LYS A 27 -6.67 4.47 -6.31
C LYS A 27 -6.71 5.95 -6.69
N LEU A 28 -5.62 6.69 -6.45
CA LEU A 28 -5.51 8.10 -6.82
C LEU A 28 -5.73 8.31 -8.32
N VAL A 29 -5.09 7.47 -9.14
CA VAL A 29 -5.24 7.50 -10.61
C VAL A 29 -6.70 7.31 -11.03
N LYS A 30 -7.38 6.32 -10.45
CA LYS A 30 -8.79 6.06 -10.72
C LYS A 30 -9.67 7.25 -10.33
N ILE A 31 -9.46 7.82 -9.14
CA ILE A 31 -10.19 8.99 -8.65
C ILE A 31 -9.98 10.20 -9.56
N GLN A 32 -8.74 10.48 -9.99
CA GLN A 32 -8.43 11.58 -10.90
C GLN A 32 -9.10 11.41 -12.27
N ALA A 33 -9.08 10.18 -12.82
CA ALA A 33 -9.76 9.89 -14.08
C ALA A 33 -11.29 10.05 -13.98
N GLU A 34 -11.86 9.73 -12.82
CA GLU A 34 -13.29 9.90 -12.51
C GLU A 34 -13.65 11.31 -12.03
N ASN A 35 -12.67 12.21 -11.92
CA ASN A 35 -12.79 13.58 -11.40
C ASN A 35 -13.50 13.66 -10.03
N LYS A 36 -13.16 12.74 -9.13
CA LYS A 36 -13.70 12.61 -7.77
C LYS A 36 -12.77 13.24 -6.74
N GLU A 37 -13.30 13.46 -5.53
CA GLU A 37 -12.49 13.86 -4.39
C GLU A 37 -11.52 12.75 -3.98
N ILE A 38 -10.30 13.14 -3.60
CA ILE A 38 -9.27 12.23 -3.12
C ILE A 38 -9.71 11.64 -1.79
N SER A 39 -9.82 10.32 -1.75
CA SER A 39 -10.23 9.56 -0.57
C SER A 39 -9.10 8.65 -0.08
N PRO A 40 -9.02 8.38 1.24
CA PRO A 40 -8.06 7.42 1.77
C PRO A 40 -8.30 5.99 1.27
N VAL A 41 -7.26 5.16 1.34
CA VAL A 41 -7.36 3.71 1.22
C VAL A 41 -7.26 3.07 2.59
N LYS A 42 -8.07 2.05 2.83
CA LYS A 42 -8.04 1.27 4.06
C LYS A 42 -7.50 -0.13 3.78
N PHE A 43 -6.76 -0.67 4.73
CA PHE A 43 -6.23 -2.02 4.69
C PHE A 43 -6.55 -2.74 5.99
N LYS A 44 -6.94 -4.01 5.88
CA LYS A 44 -6.94 -4.92 7.01
C LYS A 44 -5.51 -5.38 7.26
N LEU A 45 -5.01 -5.15 8.45
CA LEU A 45 -3.63 -5.45 8.85
C LEU A 45 -3.59 -5.79 10.34
N ASN A 46 -3.04 -6.95 10.70
CA ASN A 46 -2.88 -7.31 12.11
C ASN A 46 -1.83 -6.42 12.80
N LYS A 47 -2.01 -6.17 14.10
CA LYS A 47 -1.14 -5.30 14.90
C LYS A 47 0.33 -5.68 14.81
N GLU A 48 0.63 -6.97 14.87
CA GLU A 48 2.01 -7.48 14.78
C GLU A 48 2.69 -7.06 13.46
N TYR A 49 1.97 -7.10 12.34
CA TYR A 49 2.49 -6.67 11.05
C TYR A 49 2.58 -5.16 10.93
N TYR A 50 1.66 -4.41 11.55
CA TYR A 50 1.77 -2.95 11.64
C TYR A 50 3.00 -2.52 12.46
N ASP A 51 3.29 -3.20 13.56
CA ASP A 51 4.48 -2.94 14.38
C ASP A 51 5.76 -3.23 13.62
N GLN A 52 5.82 -4.36 12.91
CA GLN A 52 6.96 -4.66 12.03
C GLN A 52 7.11 -3.64 10.89
N LEU A 53 6.00 -3.10 10.37
CA LEU A 53 6.00 -2.10 9.31
C LEU A 53 6.56 -0.75 9.78
N THR A 54 6.16 -0.31 10.98
CA THR A 54 6.60 0.97 11.57
C THR A 54 7.99 0.90 12.20
N ALA A 55 8.40 -0.27 12.69
CA ALA A 55 9.74 -0.51 13.22
C ALA A 55 10.82 -0.70 12.13
N CYS A 56 10.44 -0.77 10.85
CA CYS A 56 11.40 -0.91 9.76
C CYS A 56 12.24 0.37 9.60
N ASP A 57 13.57 0.24 9.59
CA ASP A 57 14.49 1.38 9.41
C ASP A 57 14.34 2.06 8.04
N VAL A 58 13.85 1.32 7.04
CA VAL A 58 13.61 1.84 5.69
C VAL A 58 12.12 2.12 5.55
N GLN A 59 11.78 3.40 5.43
CA GLN A 59 10.41 3.91 5.28
C GLN A 59 10.19 4.64 3.94
N THR A 60 11.17 4.59 3.03
CA THR A 60 11.16 5.34 1.76
C THR A 60 9.87 5.16 0.94
N PRO A 61 9.27 3.95 0.82
CA PRO A 61 8.01 3.80 0.08
C PRO A 61 6.82 4.53 0.69
N LEU A 62 6.85 4.84 1.99
CA LEU A 62 5.79 5.56 2.70
C LEU A 62 5.95 7.08 2.65
N ILE A 63 7.00 7.61 2.02
CA ILE A 63 7.18 9.06 1.88
C ILE A 63 5.99 9.67 1.12
N GLY A 64 5.42 10.73 1.69
CA GLY A 64 4.23 11.40 1.17
C GLY A 64 2.92 10.66 1.48
N LEU A 65 2.95 9.63 2.34
CA LEU A 65 1.77 8.93 2.82
C LEU A 65 1.63 9.11 4.32
N LYS A 66 0.43 9.47 4.75
CA LYS A 66 0.06 9.54 6.16
C LYS A 66 -0.68 8.27 6.55
N LEU A 67 -0.18 7.60 7.60
CA LEU A 67 -0.71 6.33 8.10
C LEU A 67 -1.42 6.54 9.44
N SER A 68 -2.60 5.95 9.60
CA SER A 68 -3.35 5.91 10.86
C SER A 68 -3.90 4.51 11.09
N TYR A 69 -3.53 3.88 12.21
CA TYR A 69 -3.94 2.52 12.55
C TYR A 69 -4.95 2.50 13.70
N ASP A 70 -6.06 1.77 13.52
CA ASP A 70 -7.02 1.47 14.58
C ASP A 70 -6.86 0.02 15.03
N GLU A 71 -6.36 -0.17 16.26
CA GLU A 71 -6.12 -1.49 16.85
C GLU A 71 -7.42 -2.28 17.06
N ASN A 72 -8.53 -1.61 17.36
CA ASN A 72 -9.79 -2.28 17.67
C ASN A 72 -10.39 -2.95 16.43
N SER A 73 -10.25 -2.31 15.26
CA SER A 73 -10.75 -2.80 13.99
C SER A 73 -9.67 -3.47 13.12
N SER A 74 -8.40 -3.42 13.54
CA SER A 74 -7.25 -3.88 12.76
C SER A 74 -7.19 -3.24 11.36
N LEU A 75 -7.50 -1.94 11.29
CA LEU A 75 -7.55 -1.18 10.04
C LEU A 75 -6.44 -0.14 9.99
N LEU A 76 -5.64 -0.22 8.94
CA LEU A 76 -4.70 0.82 8.53
C LEU A 76 -5.37 1.73 7.50
N THR A 77 -5.52 3.01 7.83
CA THR A 77 -5.96 4.06 6.90
C THR A 77 -4.74 4.78 6.35
N VAL A 78 -4.70 4.97 5.04
CA VAL A 78 -3.60 5.60 4.31
C VAL A 78 -4.15 6.78 3.50
N GLU A 79 -3.61 7.96 3.76
CA GLU A 79 -3.96 9.22 3.11
C GLU A 79 -2.76 9.71 2.29
N PRO A 80 -2.95 10.13 1.03
CA PRO A 80 -1.88 10.74 0.26
C PRO A 80 -1.67 12.20 0.71
N GLU A 81 -0.43 12.59 0.91
CA GLU A 81 -0.04 13.99 1.12
C GLU A 81 0.21 14.69 -0.23
N ALA A 82 0.32 16.03 -0.21
CA ALA A 82 0.48 16.84 -1.42
C ALA A 82 1.65 16.36 -2.31
N TYR A 83 2.80 16.06 -1.70
CA TYR A 83 3.98 15.55 -2.42
C TYR A 83 3.68 14.27 -3.21
N PHE A 84 2.92 13.33 -2.63
CA PHE A 84 2.55 12.10 -3.30
C PHE A 84 1.61 12.36 -4.47
N ILE A 85 0.66 13.28 -4.30
CA ILE A 85 -0.31 13.60 -5.36
C ILE A 85 0.40 14.17 -6.59
N GLU A 86 1.35 15.08 -6.39
CA GLU A 86 2.15 15.69 -7.45
C GLU A 86 3.00 14.64 -8.20
N GLU A 87 3.61 13.68 -7.48
CA GLU A 87 4.46 12.64 -8.07
C GLU A 87 3.70 11.75 -9.09
N TYR A 88 2.41 11.52 -8.86
CA TYR A 88 1.57 10.65 -9.69
C TYR A 88 0.70 11.40 -10.72
N GLU A 89 0.96 12.70 -10.94
CA GLU A 89 0.40 13.41 -12.10
C GLU A 89 0.90 12.82 -13.43
N ASN A 90 2.08 12.19 -13.43
CA ASN A 90 2.71 11.58 -14.62
C ASN A 90 2.08 10.22 -15.00
N GLN A 91 1.58 10.11 -16.25
CA GLN A 91 0.95 8.88 -16.79
C GLN A 91 1.80 7.61 -16.67
N ILE A 92 3.13 7.68 -16.82
CA ILE A 92 3.99 6.49 -16.75
C ILE A 92 3.98 5.88 -15.33
N MET A 93 3.99 6.72 -14.30
CA MET A 93 3.94 6.27 -12.91
C MET A 93 2.59 5.62 -12.58
N ARG A 94 1.53 5.99 -13.30
CA ARG A 94 0.18 5.42 -13.15
C ARG A 94 0.13 3.97 -13.61
N ASP A 95 0.63 3.69 -14.81
CA ASP A 95 0.62 2.35 -15.39
C ASP A 95 1.48 1.37 -14.58
N VAL A 96 2.62 1.85 -14.07
CA VAL A 96 3.48 1.06 -13.17
C VAL A 96 2.77 0.73 -11.87
N ALA A 97 2.07 1.68 -11.25
CA ALA A 97 1.37 1.46 -9.98
C ALA A 97 0.22 0.45 -10.10
N VAL A 98 -0.55 0.50 -11.18
CA VAL A 98 -1.64 -0.45 -11.45
C VAL A 98 -1.07 -1.86 -11.63
N LYS A 99 -0.06 -2.02 -12.49
CA LYS A 99 0.56 -3.32 -12.75
C LYS A 99 1.25 -3.91 -11.51
N GLN A 100 1.90 -3.07 -10.70
CA GLN A 100 2.50 -3.50 -9.43
C GLN A 100 1.44 -3.97 -8.44
N THR A 101 0.29 -3.30 -8.38
CA THR A 101 -0.83 -3.73 -7.53
C THR A 101 -1.32 -5.12 -7.93
N GLU A 102 -1.58 -5.35 -9.22
CA GLU A 102 -2.04 -6.66 -9.72
C GLU A 102 -1.05 -7.80 -9.43
N LEU A 103 0.24 -7.57 -9.70
CA LEU A 103 1.29 -8.56 -9.47
C LEU A 103 1.51 -8.86 -7.98
N CYS A 104 1.36 -7.85 -7.12
CA CYS A 104 1.66 -7.96 -5.70
C CYS A 104 0.46 -8.39 -4.86
N GLN A 105 -0.76 -8.19 -5.33
CA GLN A 105 -1.99 -8.49 -4.58
C GLN A 105 -2.04 -9.95 -4.14
N VAL A 106 -1.72 -10.88 -5.04
CA VAL A 106 -1.72 -12.33 -4.72
C VAL A 106 -0.66 -12.67 -3.67
N ARG A 107 0.49 -11.99 -3.70
CA ARG A 107 1.59 -12.25 -2.76
C ARG A 107 1.27 -11.73 -1.35
N TYR A 108 0.71 -10.52 -1.26
CA TYR A 108 0.58 -9.83 0.02
C TYR A 108 -0.80 -9.94 0.66
N SER A 109 -1.82 -10.47 -0.03
CA SER A 109 -3.18 -10.67 0.52
C SER A 109 -3.19 -11.40 1.86
N LYS A 110 -2.27 -12.36 2.08
CA LYS A 110 -2.16 -13.07 3.37
C LYS A 110 -1.68 -12.21 4.55
N PHE A 111 -1.10 -11.04 4.28
CA PHE A 111 -0.54 -10.13 5.29
C PHE A 111 -1.32 -8.83 5.39
N ILE A 112 -1.77 -8.31 4.24
CA ILE A 112 -2.45 -7.02 4.13
C ILE A 112 -3.48 -7.10 3.00
N GLU A 113 -4.71 -6.71 3.30
CA GLU A 113 -5.82 -6.75 2.33
C GLU A 113 -6.42 -5.35 2.19
N PRO A 114 -6.48 -4.78 0.97
CA PRO A 114 -7.21 -3.54 0.76
C PRO A 114 -8.70 -3.79 1.03
N VAL A 115 -9.32 -2.90 1.82
CA VAL A 115 -10.76 -2.90 2.03
C VAL A 115 -11.38 -2.09 0.89
N GLU A 116 -12.07 -2.77 -0.02
CA GLU A 116 -12.86 -2.05 -1.03
C GLU A 116 -13.94 -1.23 -0.34
N ALA A 117 -14.05 0.03 -0.74
CA ALA A 117 -15.13 0.93 -0.36
C ALA A 117 -16.23 0.89 -1.41
#